data_AF-A0A4Y8LSM0-F1
#
_entry.id   AF-A0A4Y8LSM0-F1
#
_cell.length_a   1.000
_cell.length_b   1.000
_cell.length_c   1.000
_cell.angle_alpha   90.00
_cell.angle_beta   90.00
_cell.angle_gamma   90.00
#
_symmetry.space_group_name_H-M   'P 1'
#
loop_
_entity.id
_entity.type
_entity.pdbx_description
1 polymer ?
#
loop_
_entity_poly.entity_id
_entity_poly.type
_entity_poly.pdbx_seq_one_letter_code
_entity_poly.pdbx_strand_id
1 'polypeptide(L)' 'MDDAASYTIVVNDFMATGGDGYTVLTKGTNREAGPVDLDATIAYIKAKFASGSITAKIEGRFTKVN' A
#
# COMPACT_ATOMS: atom_id res chain seq x y z
N MET A 1 -3.00 17.53 -1.62
CA MET A 1 -2.56 16.92 -2.88
C MET A 1 -2.49 18.03 -3.91
N ASP A 2 -1.54 17.94 -4.84
CA ASP A 2 -1.34 18.87 -5.94
C ASP A 2 -1.45 18.08 -7.25
N ASP A 3 -2.35 18.50 -8.13
CA ASP A 3 -2.66 17.80 -9.37
C ASP A 3 -1.48 17.79 -10.36
N ALA A 4 -0.56 18.75 -10.25
CA ALA A 4 0.63 18.83 -11.10
C ALA A 4 1.83 18.05 -10.53
N ALA A 5 1.76 17.58 -9.29
CA ALA A 5 2.85 16.89 -8.64
C ALA A 5 2.87 15.39 -8.97
N SER A 6 4.07 14.80 -9.00
CA SER A 6 4.25 13.34 -9.10
C SER A 6 4.38 12.72 -7.71
N TYR A 7 3.75 11.57 -7.52
CA TYR A 7 3.76 10.84 -6.25
C TYR A 7 4.18 9.38 -6.45
N THR A 8 5.04 8.89 -5.56
CA THR A 8 5.34 7.46 -5.45
C THR A 8 4.33 6.80 -4.53
N ILE A 9 3.73 5.72 -4.99
CA ILE A 9 2.77 4.91 -4.23
C ILE A 9 3.16 3.44 -4.26
N VAL A 10 2.67 2.68 -3.28
CA VAL A 10 2.83 1.23 -3.22
C VAL A 10 1.44 0.60 -3.26
N VAL A 11 1.25 -0.36 -4.16
CA VAL A 11 0.02 -1.15 -4.32
C VAL A 11 0.38 -2.61 -4.60
N ASN A 12 -0.55 -3.54 -4.38
CA ASN A 12 -0.38 -4.92 -4.81
C ASN A 12 -0.53 -5.05 -6.34
N ASP A 13 -0.07 -6.17 -6.90
CA ASP A 13 -0.06 -6.40 -8.35
C ASP A 13 -1.46 -6.42 -8.98
N PHE A 14 -2.45 -6.97 -8.27
CA PHE A 14 -3.85 -6.97 -8.71
C PHE A 14 -4.40 -5.56 -8.94
N MET A 15 -4.20 -4.65 -7.98
CA MET A 15 -4.58 -3.24 -8.16
C MET A 15 -3.73 -2.57 -9.23
N ALA A 16 -2.43 -2.85 -9.26
CA ALA A 16 -1.49 -2.23 -10.20
C ALA A 16 -1.81 -2.56 -11.67
N THR A 17 -2.50 -3.68 -11.93
CA THR A 17 -2.97 -4.12 -13.24
C THR A 17 -4.41 -3.70 -13.54
N GLY A 18 -5.07 -2.97 -12.64
CA GLY A 18 -6.41 -2.42 -12.83
C GLY A 18 -7.55 -3.24 -12.23
N GLY A 19 -7.24 -4.22 -11.37
CA GLY A 19 -8.23 -4.94 -10.57
C GLY A 19 -9.15 -4.00 -9.78
N ASP A 20 -10.34 -4.47 -9.42
CA ASP A 20 -11.40 -3.68 -8.77
C ASP A 20 -11.77 -2.34 -9.46
N GLY A 21 -11.43 -2.20 -10.74
CA GLY A 21 -11.70 -0.98 -11.51
C GLY A 21 -10.64 0.11 -11.34
N TYR A 22 -9.51 -0.16 -10.68
CA TYR A 22 -8.38 0.79 -10.51
C TYR A 22 -7.58 1.02 -11.82
N THR A 23 -8.27 1.18 -12.95
CA THR A 23 -7.68 1.33 -14.29
C THR A 23 -6.71 2.51 -14.40
N VAL A 24 -6.87 3.55 -13.59
CA VAL A 24 -5.93 4.69 -13.54
C VAL A 24 -4.50 4.27 -13.16
N LEU A 25 -4.34 3.23 -12.34
CA LEU A 25 -3.04 2.74 -11.90
C LEU A 25 -2.23 2.11 -13.03
N THR A 26 -2.88 1.68 -14.12
CA THR A 26 -2.20 1.19 -15.32
C THR A 26 -1.38 2.28 -16.03
N LYS A 27 -1.66 3.57 -15.75
CA LYS A 27 -0.93 4.71 -16.31
C LYS A 27 0.31 5.10 -15.50
N GLY A 28 0.57 4.44 -14.37
CA GLY A 28 1.72 4.74 -13.52
C GLY A 28 3.05 4.53 -14.25
N THR A 29 3.99 5.46 -14.07
CA THR A 29 5.34 5.41 -14.63
C THR A 29 6.36 4.90 -13.61
N ASN A 30 7.56 4.52 -14.05
CA ASN A 30 8.65 4.06 -13.17
C ASN A 30 8.22 2.92 -12.23
N ARG A 31 7.54 1.91 -12.79
CA ARG A 31 7.01 0.78 -12.02
C ARG A 31 8.15 -0.11 -11.57
N GLU A 32 8.21 -0.36 -10.27
CA GLU A 32 9.12 -1.31 -9.66
C GLU A 32 8.33 -2.45 -9.02
N ALA A 33 8.70 -3.69 -9.33
CA ALA A 33 8.10 -4.87 -8.71
C ALA A 33 8.65 -5.03 -7.30
N GLY A 34 7.75 -5.09 -6.32
CA GLY A 34 8.08 -5.40 -4.94
C GLY A 34 8.22 -6.90 -4.67
N PRO A 35 8.57 -7.28 -3.42
CA PRO A 35 8.49 -8.66 -2.97
C PRO A 35 7.05 -9.19 -2.99
N VAL A 36 6.92 -10.51 -2.85
CA VAL A 36 5.61 -11.16 -2.60
C VAL A 36 4.98 -10.54 -1.35
N ASP A 37 3.69 -10.23 -1.42
CA ASP A 37 2.92 -9.55 -0.38
C ASP A 37 2.96 -10.27 0.97
N LEU A 38 2.79 -11.60 0.96
CA LEU A 38 2.88 -12.44 2.15
C LEU A 38 4.28 -12.38 2.77
N ASP A 39 5.33 -12.51 1.96
CA ASP A 39 6.71 -12.49 2.45
C ASP A 39 7.08 -11.13 3.04
N ALA A 40 6.66 -10.04 2.39
CA ALA A 40 6.84 -8.68 2.88
C ALA A 40 6.15 -8.47 4.24
N THR A 41 4.92 -8.99 4.37
CA THR A 41 4.14 -8.90 5.60
C THR A 41 4.79 -9.70 6.73
N ILE A 42 5.23 -10.92 6.46
CA ILE A 42 5.95 -11.77 7.43
C ILE A 42 7.25 -11.09 7.87
N ALA A 43 8.03 -10.55 6.93
CA ALA A 43 9.27 -9.85 7.22
C ALA A 43 9.02 -8.62 8.11
N TYR A 44 7.99 -7.83 7.81
CA TYR A 44 7.61 -6.68 8.63
C TYR A 44 7.22 -7.08 10.06
N ILE A 45 6.40 -8.12 10.21
CA ILE A 45 5.97 -8.60 11.53
C ILE A 45 7.17 -9.08 12.34
N LYS A 46 8.04 -9.91 11.75
CA LYS A 46 9.26 -10.38 12.42
C LYS A 46 10.16 -9.23 12.83
N ALA A 47 10.34 -8.22 11.97
CA ALA A 47 11.20 -7.08 12.24
C ALA A 47 10.65 -6.12 13.33
N LYS A 48 9.32 -5.94 13.39
CA LYS A 48 8.70 -4.94 14.27
C LYS A 48 8.11 -5.51 15.56
N PHE A 49 7.77 -6.79 15.58
CA PHE A 49 7.04 -7.43 16.68
C PHE A 49 7.69 -8.73 17.15
N ALA A 50 9.02 -8.89 16.98
CA ALA A 50 9.76 -10.09 17.38
C ALA A 50 9.48 -10.57 18.82
N SER A 51 9.22 -9.66 19.75
CA SER A 51 8.96 -9.94 21.16
C SER A 51 7.75 -9.19 21.72
N GLY A 52 6.91 -8.62 20.85
CA GLY A 52 5.81 -7.73 21.24
C GLY A 52 4.47 -8.15 20.64
N SER A 53 3.39 -7.68 21.26
CA SER A 53 2.04 -7.87 20.70
C SER A 53 1.82 -6.93 19.52
N ILE A 54 1.16 -7.44 18.47
CA ILE A 54 0.61 -6.59 17.41
C ILE A 54 -0.60 -5.88 18.01
N THR A 55 -0.57 -4.55 17.99
CA THR A 55 -1.68 -3.71 18.45
C THR A 55 -2.10 -2.77 17.34
N ALA A 56 -3.41 -2.55 17.22
CA ALA A 56 -3.99 -1.61 16.26
C ALA A 56 -4.61 -0.43 17.01
N LYS A 57 -4.43 0.78 16.48
CA LYS A 57 -5.06 2.00 17.01
C LYS A 57 -5.87 2.66 15.92
N ILE A 58 -6.99 3.29 16.29
CA ILE A 58 -7.68 4.23 15.39
C ILE A 58 -6.81 5.48 15.26
N GLU A 59 -6.21 5.65 14.08
CA GLU A 59 -5.25 6.72 13.79
C GLU A 59 -5.84 7.86 12.96
N GLY A 60 -7.13 7.81 12.60
CA GLY A 60 -7.75 8.85 11.76
C GLY A 60 -7.24 8.87 10.32
N ARG A 61 -6.72 7.74 9.81
CA ARG A 61 -6.20 7.61 8.42
C ARG A 61 -7.28 7.82 7.36
N PHE A 62 -8.54 7.63 7.71
CA PHE A 62 -9.69 7.90 6.86
C PHE A 62 -10.75 8.65 7.67
N THR A 63 -11.36 9.66 7.06
CA THR A 63 -12.54 10.35 7.58
C THR A 63 -13.67 10.12 6.60
N LYS A 64 -14.77 9.52 7.07
CA LYS A 64 -15.99 9.41 6.26
C LYS A 64 -16.56 10.81 6.09
N VAL A 65 -16.64 11.26 4.85
CA VAL A 65 -17.41 12.43 4.46
C VAL A 65 -18.74 11.89 3.94
N ASN A 66 -19.82 12.15 4.70
CA ASN A 66 -21.23 11.73 4.50
C ASN A 66 -21.58 10.32 4.97
#